data_AF-A0A679HVJ2-F1
#
_entry.id   AF-A0A679HVJ2-F1
#
_cell.length_a   1.000
_cell.length_b   1.000
_cell.length_c   1.000
_cell.angle_alpha   90.00
_cell.angle_beta   90.00
_cell.angle_gamma   90.00
#
_symmetry.space_group_name_H-M   'P 1'
#
loop_
_entity.id
_entity.type
_entity.pdbx_description
1 polymer ?
#
loop_
_entity_poly.entity_id
_entity_poly.type
_entity_poly.pdbx_seq_one_letter_code
_entity_poly.pdbx_strand_id
1 'polypeptide(L)'
;MIRVILFALCVFVIVVPVALASDLPVVPPQSVVISDVKVRISDQGPVVLLQAEGKTILIFVDVTVALSIQGALNGEKLSRPLTHDLVHTILDAYGGTVTQTIITLKAGTYYGALTVTMKGDTKVFDSRSSDSIALAIHFKAPIIVGRDLLDSAGRVLEKSQQEEL
;
A
#
# COMPACT_ATOMS: atom_id res chain seq x y z
N MET A 1 37.97 -59.39 -25.09
CA MET A 1 37.89 -59.17 -23.62
C MET A 1 37.42 -57.74 -23.37
N ILE A 2 36.12 -57.54 -23.17
CA ILE A 2 35.47 -56.22 -23.10
C ILE A 2 35.27 -55.85 -21.62
N ARG A 3 35.80 -54.70 -21.20
CA ARG A 3 35.58 -54.10 -19.87
C ARG A 3 34.30 -53.26 -19.92
N VAL A 4 33.30 -53.63 -19.13
CA VAL A 4 32.08 -52.85 -18.90
C VAL A 4 32.34 -51.89 -17.73
N ILE A 5 32.28 -50.59 -17.99
CA ILE A 5 32.34 -49.54 -16.96
C ILE A 5 30.90 -49.21 -16.57
N LEU A 6 30.57 -49.47 -15.31
CA LEU A 6 29.26 -49.18 -14.71
C LEU A 6 29.20 -47.70 -14.34
N PHE A 7 28.44 -46.90 -15.08
CA PHE A 7 28.13 -45.51 -14.72
C PHE A 7 26.99 -45.50 -13.70
N ALA A 8 27.30 -45.15 -12.45
CA ALA A 8 26.30 -44.92 -11.41
C ALA A 8 25.60 -43.56 -11.67
N LEU A 9 24.33 -43.62 -12.08
CA LEU A 9 23.49 -42.45 -12.30
C LEU A 9 22.93 -41.96 -10.95
N CYS A 10 23.61 -41.03 -10.29
CA CYS A 10 23.06 -40.33 -9.12
C CYS A 10 21.98 -39.34 -9.59
N VAL A 11 20.71 -39.69 -9.42
CA VAL A 11 19.59 -38.76 -9.59
C VAL A 11 19.58 -37.83 -8.36
N PHE A 12 20.10 -36.61 -8.54
CA PHE A 12 19.91 -35.52 -7.58
C PHE A 12 18.43 -35.12 -7.62
N VAL A 13 17.64 -35.60 -6.67
CA VAL A 13 16.30 -35.07 -6.41
C VAL A 13 16.49 -33.69 -5.80
N ILE A 14 16.42 -32.65 -6.64
CA ILE A 14 16.34 -31.27 -6.17
C ILE A 14 14.99 -31.13 -5.47
N VAL A 15 15.01 -31.22 -4.14
CA VAL A 15 13.88 -30.81 -3.31
C VAL A 15 13.87 -29.29 -3.35
N VAL A 16 13.14 -28.72 -4.32
CA VAL A 16 12.77 -27.31 -4.27
C VAL A 16 11.90 -27.15 -3.02
N PRO A 17 12.28 -26.30 -2.04
CA PRO A 17 11.43 -26.09 -0.89
C PRO A 17 10.17 -25.40 -1.40
N VAL A 18 9.05 -26.11 -1.38
CA VAL A 18 7.72 -25.54 -1.58
C VAL A 18 7.52 -24.58 -0.41
N ALA A 19 7.62 -23.28 -0.69
CA ALA A 19 7.32 -22.23 0.26
C ALA A 19 5.83 -22.35 0.65
N LEU A 20 5.59 -22.85 1.85
CA LEU A 20 4.27 -22.95 2.48
C LEU A 20 4.02 -21.68 3.30
N ALA A 21 3.24 -20.76 2.72
CA ALA A 21 2.17 -19.97 3.35
C ALA A 21 1.87 -18.73 2.49
N SER A 22 0.59 -18.43 2.35
CA SER A 22 -0.01 -17.50 1.41
C SER A 22 0.27 -16.03 1.73
N ASP A 23 1.27 -15.42 1.09
CA ASP A 23 1.46 -13.95 1.05
C ASP A 23 0.46 -13.26 0.10
N LEU A 24 -0.68 -13.89 -0.18
CA LEU A 24 -1.73 -13.25 -0.99
C LEU A 24 -2.49 -12.26 -0.11
N PRO A 25 -2.75 -11.05 -0.62
CA PRO A 25 -3.52 -10.06 0.12
C PRO A 25 -4.91 -10.62 0.40
N VAL A 26 -5.22 -10.78 1.69
CA VAL A 26 -6.58 -11.09 2.13
C VAL A 26 -7.39 -9.81 2.01
N VAL A 27 -8.01 -9.60 0.86
CA VAL A 27 -9.01 -8.55 0.68
C VAL A 27 -10.18 -8.86 1.62
N PRO A 28 -10.60 -7.92 2.48
CA PRO A 28 -11.75 -8.15 3.36
C PRO A 28 -12.97 -8.57 2.55
N PRO A 29 -13.78 -9.54 3.01
CA PRO A 29 -14.92 -10.09 2.26
C PRO A 29 -15.96 -9.03 1.87
N GLN A 30 -15.97 -7.89 2.57
CA GLN A 30 -16.68 -6.68 2.18
C GLN A 30 -15.69 -5.52 2.16
N SER A 31 -15.02 -5.32 1.03
CA SER A 31 -14.06 -4.21 0.84
C SER A 31 -14.69 -3.06 0.07
N VAL A 32 -14.26 -1.83 0.37
CA VAL A 32 -14.63 -0.60 -0.33
C VAL A 32 -13.37 0.05 -0.89
N VAL A 33 -13.39 0.42 -2.16
CA VAL A 33 -12.32 1.21 -2.78
C VAL A 33 -12.52 2.67 -2.45
N ILE A 34 -11.46 3.33 -2.00
CA ILE A 34 -11.47 4.79 -1.76
C ILE A 34 -11.62 5.52 -3.10
N SER A 35 -12.65 6.36 -3.18
CA SER A 35 -13.02 7.09 -4.39
C SER A 35 -12.29 8.42 -4.56
N ASP A 36 -11.88 9.06 -3.46
CA ASP A 36 -11.14 10.32 -3.49
C ASP A 36 -10.20 10.43 -2.29
N VAL A 37 -9.08 11.11 -2.48
CA VAL A 37 -8.05 11.35 -1.45
C VAL A 37 -7.70 12.83 -1.43
N LYS A 38 -7.79 13.45 -0.26
CA LYS A 38 -7.43 14.87 -0.07
C LYS A 38 -6.44 15.03 1.06
N VAL A 39 -5.56 16.00 0.95
CA VAL A 39 -4.69 16.44 2.03
C VAL A 39 -5.20 17.78 2.56
N ARG A 40 -5.15 17.95 3.88
CA ARG A 40 -5.70 19.07 4.64
C ARG A 40 -4.83 19.38 5.85
N ILE A 41 -4.97 20.58 6.42
CA ILE A 41 -4.16 21.05 7.54
C ILE A 41 -5.11 21.51 8.64
N SER A 42 -5.28 20.65 9.65
CA SER A 42 -6.10 20.95 10.82
C SER A 42 -5.26 21.50 11.97
N ASP A 43 -5.92 21.94 13.04
CA ASP A 43 -5.27 22.32 14.31
C ASP A 43 -4.42 21.20 14.94
N GLN A 44 -4.74 19.94 14.64
CA GLN A 44 -4.00 18.76 15.11
C GLN A 44 -2.85 18.37 14.18
N GLY A 45 -2.65 19.12 13.09
CA GLY A 45 -1.64 18.87 12.06
C GLY A 45 -2.25 18.35 10.75
N PRO A 46 -1.38 17.92 9.82
CA PRO A 46 -1.79 17.42 8.52
C PRO A 46 -2.65 16.17 8.61
N VAL A 47 -3.71 16.15 7.80
CA VAL A 47 -4.65 15.03 7.74
C VAL A 47 -4.90 14.64 6.29
N VAL A 48 -4.90 13.33 6.05
CA VAL A 48 -5.31 12.72 4.79
C VAL A 48 -6.75 12.24 4.95
N LEU A 49 -7.61 12.70 4.04
CA LEU A 49 -9.02 12.37 3.96
C LEU A 49 -9.20 11.26 2.93
N LEU A 50 -9.61 10.07 3.35
CA LEU A 50 -9.98 8.98 2.45
C LEU A 50 -11.50 8.94 2.30
N GLN A 51 -12.03 9.23 1.12
CA GLN A 51 -13.47 9.39 0.89
C GLN A 51 -14.04 8.22 0.08
N ALA A 52 -15.11 7.62 0.58
CA ALA A 52 -15.89 6.60 -0.13
C ALA A 52 -17.34 6.62 0.34
N GLU A 53 -18.28 6.45 -0.60
CA GLU A 53 -19.71 6.32 -0.30
C GLU A 53 -20.28 7.43 0.61
N GLY A 54 -19.84 8.67 0.41
CA GLY A 54 -20.28 9.83 1.22
C GLY A 54 -19.68 9.91 2.63
N LYS A 55 -18.81 8.97 3.01
CA LYS A 55 -18.07 8.96 4.27
C LYS A 55 -16.61 9.31 4.05
N THR A 56 -15.99 9.91 5.08
CA THR A 56 -14.58 10.30 5.09
C THR A 56 -13.88 9.70 6.31
N ILE A 57 -12.78 8.98 6.08
CA ILE A 57 -11.87 8.50 7.11
C ILE A 57 -10.72 9.51 7.25
N LEU A 58 -10.40 9.89 8.49
CA LEU A 58 -9.30 10.81 8.80
C LEU A 58 -8.05 10.03 9.20
N ILE A 59 -6.95 10.24 8.48
CA ILE A 59 -5.63 9.70 8.80
C ILE A 59 -4.68 10.85 9.06
N PHE A 60 -4.34 11.11 10.33
CA PHE A 60 -3.34 12.11 10.68
C PHE A 60 -1.94 11.63 10.32
N VAL A 61 -1.17 12.50 9.69
CA VAL A 61 0.17 12.18 9.19
C VAL A 61 1.13 13.31 9.51
N ASP A 62 2.43 13.00 9.47
CA ASP A 62 3.46 14.01 9.52
C ASP A 62 3.47 14.90 8.26
N VAL A 63 4.03 16.11 8.41
CA VAL A 63 4.10 17.12 7.34
C VAL A 63 4.81 16.59 6.11
N THR A 64 5.86 15.79 6.28
CA THR A 64 6.65 15.26 5.15
C THR A 64 5.86 14.26 4.32
N VAL A 65 5.08 13.37 4.96
CA VAL A 65 4.18 12.45 4.26
C VAL A 65 3.07 13.22 3.56
N ALA A 66 2.46 14.20 4.24
CA ALA A 66 1.41 15.04 3.64
C ALA A 66 1.90 15.75 2.37
N LEU A 67 3.10 16.34 2.42
CA LEU A 67 3.72 16.99 1.25
C LEU A 67 3.96 16.00 0.11
N SER A 68 4.45 14.79 0.40
CA SER A 68 4.68 13.78 -0.63
C SER A 68 3.38 13.31 -1.28
N ILE A 69 2.33 13.07 -0.48
CA ILE A 69 0.99 12.72 -0.99
C ILE A 69 0.42 13.86 -1.84
N GLN A 70 0.46 15.10 -1.33
CA GLN A 70 -0.10 16.25 -2.04
C GLN A 70 0.62 16.50 -3.37
N GLY A 71 1.95 16.41 -3.39
CA GLY A 71 2.74 16.54 -4.61
C GLY A 71 2.38 15.45 -5.62
N ALA A 72 2.26 14.20 -5.18
CA ALA A 72 1.86 13.08 -6.03
C ALA A 72 0.44 13.23 -6.60
N LEU A 73 -0.53 13.69 -5.79
CA LEU A 73 -1.90 13.98 -6.23
C LEU A 73 -1.94 15.09 -7.30
N ASN A 74 -1.10 16.12 -7.16
CA ASN A 74 -1.02 17.24 -8.10
C ASN A 74 -0.16 16.93 -9.35
N GLY A 75 0.58 15.81 -9.34
CA GLY A 75 1.58 15.52 -10.37
C GLY A 75 2.78 16.46 -10.33
N GLU A 76 3.05 17.07 -9.18
CA GLU A 76 4.17 18.00 -8.98
C GLU A 76 5.47 17.23 -8.69
N LYS A 77 6.57 17.69 -9.29
CA LYS A 77 7.92 17.20 -8.95
C LYS A 77 8.66 18.26 -8.17
N LEU A 78 8.99 17.93 -6.92
CA LEU A 78 9.85 18.76 -6.08
C LEU A 78 11.27 18.81 -6.66
N SER A 79 12.00 19.89 -6.36
CA SER A 79 13.40 20.07 -6.81
C SER A 79 14.34 18.98 -6.26
N ARG A 80 14.01 18.43 -5.09
CA ARG A 80 14.64 17.27 -4.46
C ARG A 80 13.54 16.28 -4.05
N PRO A 81 13.71 14.97 -4.31
CA PRO A 81 12.71 13.97 -3.94
C PRO A 81 12.59 13.84 -2.41
N LEU A 82 11.37 13.64 -1.91
CA LEU A 82 11.15 13.18 -0.55
C LEU A 82 11.29 11.66 -0.48
N THR A 83 11.14 11.09 0.71
CA THR A 83 11.37 9.66 0.95
C THR A 83 10.45 8.77 0.08
N HIS A 84 9.16 9.07 -0.01
CA HIS A 84 8.24 8.24 -0.81
C HIS A 84 8.46 8.42 -2.32
N ASP A 85 8.91 9.59 -2.78
CA ASP A 85 9.37 9.79 -4.16
C ASP A 85 10.60 8.92 -4.46
N LEU A 86 11.57 8.89 -3.53
CA LEU A 86 12.76 8.05 -3.65
C LEU A 86 12.38 6.56 -3.67
N VAL A 87 11.49 6.12 -2.77
CA VAL A 87 11.06 4.71 -2.74
C VAL A 87 10.29 4.33 -4.01
N HIS A 88 9.41 5.21 -4.51
CA HIS A 88 8.71 5.01 -5.78
C HIS A 88 9.70 4.83 -6.94
N THR A 89 10.68 5.73 -7.08
CA THR A 89 11.68 5.64 -8.15
C THR A 89 12.60 4.43 -8.02
N ILE A 90 12.96 4.01 -6.80
CA ILE A 90 13.71 2.78 -6.57
C ILE A 90 12.88 1.56 -6.99
N LEU A 91 11.64 1.44 -6.52
CA LEU A 91 10.79 0.29 -6.86
C LEU A 91 10.54 0.21 -8.37
N ASP A 92 10.18 1.33 -9.00
CA ASP A 92 9.93 1.42 -10.44
C ASP A 92 11.17 1.03 -11.26
N ALA A 93 12.35 1.53 -10.89
CA ALA A 93 13.60 1.22 -11.58
C ALA A 93 13.98 -0.28 -11.54
N TYR A 94 13.54 -1.01 -10.52
CA TYR A 94 13.74 -2.46 -10.40
C TYR A 94 12.55 -3.29 -10.94
N GLY A 95 11.57 -2.65 -11.57
CA GLY A 95 10.38 -3.29 -12.13
C GLY A 95 9.36 -3.73 -11.08
N GLY A 96 9.39 -3.09 -9.92
CA GLY A 96 8.40 -3.25 -8.85
C GLY A 96 7.24 -2.28 -9.02
N THR A 97 6.02 -2.77 -8.81
CA THR A 97 4.79 -1.97 -8.89
C THR A 97 3.96 -2.20 -7.65
N VAL A 98 3.59 -1.13 -6.96
CA VAL A 98 2.52 -1.20 -5.95
C VAL A 98 1.21 -1.41 -6.69
N THR A 99 0.53 -2.52 -6.39
CA THR A 99 -0.70 -2.94 -7.08
C THR A 99 -1.96 -2.55 -6.32
N GLN A 100 -1.88 -2.43 -5.00
CA GLN A 100 -2.93 -1.94 -4.12
C GLN A 100 -2.36 -1.71 -2.72
N THR A 101 -3.13 -1.02 -1.88
CA THR A 101 -2.96 -1.12 -0.44
C THR A 101 -4.29 -1.31 0.27
N ILE A 102 -4.30 -2.11 1.33
CA ILE A 102 -5.45 -2.32 2.21
C ILE A 102 -5.18 -1.64 3.54
N ILE A 103 -6.09 -0.75 3.96
CA ILE A 103 -6.03 -0.08 5.25
C ILE A 103 -7.00 -0.76 6.22
N THR A 104 -6.51 -1.09 7.41
CA THR A 104 -7.29 -1.70 8.49
C THR A 104 -7.09 -0.91 9.78
N LEU A 105 -7.99 -1.11 10.76
CA LEU A 105 -7.92 -0.47 12.07
C LEU A 105 -7.92 -1.55 13.15
N LYS A 106 -6.93 -1.50 14.04
CA LYS A 106 -6.83 -2.42 15.18
C LYS A 106 -6.45 -1.63 16.42
N ALA A 107 -7.27 -1.74 17.47
CA ALA A 107 -7.06 -1.05 18.74
C ALA A 107 -6.77 0.46 18.57
N GLY A 108 -7.51 1.14 17.69
CA GLY A 108 -7.35 2.57 17.41
C GLY A 108 -6.14 2.94 16.55
N THR A 109 -5.35 1.97 16.08
CA THR A 109 -4.20 2.21 15.21
C THR A 109 -4.47 1.71 13.79
N TYR A 110 -4.22 2.57 12.80
CA TYR A 110 -4.34 2.21 11.39
C TYR A 110 -3.10 1.47 10.89
N TYR A 111 -3.33 0.38 10.18
CA TYR A 111 -2.31 -0.45 9.52
C TYR A 111 -2.50 -0.41 8.01
N GLY A 112 -1.40 -0.48 7.28
CA GLY A 112 -1.38 -0.64 5.84
C GLY A 112 -0.81 -2.01 5.45
N ALA A 113 -1.48 -2.70 4.54
CA ALA A 113 -0.95 -3.86 3.84
C ALA A 113 -0.65 -3.45 2.39
N LEU A 114 0.63 -3.19 2.09
CA LEU A 114 1.08 -2.73 0.77
C LEU A 114 1.38 -3.93 -0.13
N THR A 115 0.65 -4.10 -1.22
CA THR A 115 0.90 -5.21 -2.16
C THR A 115 1.82 -4.73 -3.28
N VAL A 116 3.02 -5.31 -3.37
CA VAL A 116 4.01 -5.01 -4.43
C VAL A 116 4.19 -6.25 -5.30
N THR A 117 4.15 -6.06 -6.61
CA THR A 117 4.48 -7.09 -7.58
C THR A 117 5.78 -6.72 -8.30
N MET A 118 6.71 -7.67 -8.40
CA MET A 118 7.98 -7.49 -9.09
C MET A 118 8.32 -8.77 -9.84
N LYS A 119 8.52 -8.69 -11.17
CA LYS A 119 8.88 -9.83 -12.03
C LYS A 119 7.96 -11.06 -11.89
N GLY A 120 6.67 -10.83 -11.63
CA GLY A 120 5.67 -11.89 -11.45
C GLY A 120 5.50 -12.38 -10.00
N ASP A 121 6.41 -11.99 -9.10
CA ASP A 121 6.28 -12.30 -7.67
C ASP A 121 5.52 -11.18 -6.97
N THR A 122 4.43 -11.55 -6.29
CA THR A 122 3.64 -10.64 -5.47
C THR A 122 3.94 -10.86 -4.00
N LYS A 123 4.18 -9.76 -3.27
CA LYS A 123 4.39 -9.76 -1.82
C LYS A 123 3.54 -8.69 -1.16
N VAL A 124 3.07 -8.99 0.04
CA VAL A 124 2.36 -8.06 0.91
C VAL A 124 3.28 -7.63 2.03
N PHE A 125 3.42 -6.33 2.22
CA PHE A 125 4.25 -5.74 3.26
C PHE A 125 3.37 -5.08 4.31
N ASP A 126 3.61 -5.40 5.58
CA ASP A 126 3.09 -4.63 6.70
C ASP A 126 3.75 -3.25 6.73
N SER A 127 2.94 -2.21 6.88
CA SER A 127 3.41 -0.82 6.95
C SER A 127 2.48 0.03 7.79
N ARG A 128 2.94 1.22 8.18
CA ARG A 128 2.01 2.27 8.63
C ARG A 128 1.05 2.61 7.49
N SER A 129 -0.18 2.97 7.83
CA SER A 129 -1.18 3.40 6.84
C SER A 129 -0.71 4.60 6.03
N SER A 130 -0.04 5.57 6.67
CA SER A 130 0.48 6.78 6.02
C SER A 130 1.48 6.47 4.89
N ASP A 131 2.41 5.54 5.12
CA ASP A 131 3.41 5.12 4.14
C ASP A 131 2.78 4.36 2.96
N SER A 132 1.81 3.48 3.27
CA SER A 132 1.15 2.67 2.25
C SER A 132 0.26 3.53 1.35
N ILE A 133 -0.46 4.51 1.93
CA ILE A 133 -1.26 5.49 1.19
C ILE A 133 -0.36 6.31 0.27
N ALA A 134 0.75 6.83 0.78
CA ALA A 134 1.69 7.60 -0.02
C ALA A 134 2.19 6.80 -1.24
N LEU A 135 2.68 5.57 -1.02
CA LEU A 135 3.15 4.73 -2.12
C LEU A 135 2.03 4.33 -3.09
N ALA A 136 0.82 4.06 -2.60
CA ALA A 136 -0.32 3.78 -3.46
C ALA A 136 -0.65 4.98 -4.38
N ILE A 137 -0.63 6.21 -3.86
CA ILE A 137 -0.85 7.41 -4.67
C ILE A 137 0.26 7.59 -5.71
N HIS A 138 1.53 7.44 -5.33
CA HIS A 138 2.67 7.53 -6.25
C HIS A 138 2.56 6.55 -7.43
N PHE A 139 2.17 5.31 -7.15
CA PHE A 139 1.96 4.27 -8.17
C PHE A 139 0.57 4.30 -8.83
N LYS A 140 -0.32 5.22 -8.44
CA LYS A 140 -1.72 5.28 -8.87
C LYS A 140 -2.48 3.97 -8.62
N ALA A 141 -2.14 3.30 -7.52
CA ALA A 141 -2.74 2.06 -7.09
C ALA A 141 -4.00 2.31 -6.24
N PRO A 142 -5.00 1.42 -6.30
CA PRO A 142 -6.18 1.52 -5.46
C PRO A 142 -5.86 1.42 -3.97
N ILE A 143 -6.50 2.28 -3.18
CA ILE A 143 -6.54 2.21 -1.72
C ILE A 143 -7.86 1.57 -1.33
N ILE A 144 -7.80 0.52 -0.53
CA ILE A 144 -8.95 -0.31 -0.16
C ILE A 144 -9.11 -0.31 1.35
N VAL A 145 -10.34 -0.25 1.83
CA VAL A 145 -10.68 -0.39 3.25
C VAL A 145 -11.71 -1.51 3.43
N GLY A 146 -11.78 -2.09 4.63
CA GLY A 146 -12.92 -2.92 5.00
C GLY A 146 -14.20 -2.08 5.18
N ARG A 147 -15.36 -2.68 4.88
CA ARG A 147 -16.68 -2.09 5.13
C ARG A 147 -16.84 -1.72 6.61
N ASP A 148 -16.41 -2.59 7.50
CA ASP A 148 -16.36 -2.39 8.95
C ASP A 148 -15.55 -1.15 9.33
N LEU A 149 -14.40 -0.93 8.68
CA LEU A 149 -13.59 0.27 8.89
C LEU A 149 -14.33 1.53 8.40
N LEU A 150 -14.89 1.49 7.20
CA LEU A 150 -15.64 2.63 6.65
C LEU A 150 -16.85 2.98 7.52
N ASP A 151 -17.53 1.98 8.07
CA ASP A 151 -18.71 2.19 8.92
C ASP A 151 -18.36 2.66 10.34
N SER A 152 -17.25 2.19 10.91
CA SER A 152 -16.83 2.56 12.26
C SER A 152 -16.05 3.89 12.33
N ALA A 153 -15.20 4.18 11.35
CA ALA A 153 -14.33 5.36 11.36
C ALA A 153 -14.76 6.45 10.35
N GLY A 154 -15.53 6.08 9.33
CA GLY A 154 -15.99 7.02 8.30
C GLY A 154 -17.06 7.98 8.83
N ARG A 155 -16.84 9.28 8.62
CA ARG A 155 -17.77 10.35 9.01
C ARG A 155 -18.38 11.02 7.79
N VAL A 156 -19.65 11.40 7.89
CA VAL A 156 -20.24 12.35 6.94
C VAL A 156 -19.74 13.73 7.37
N LEU A 157 -18.92 14.35 6.54
CA LEU A 157 -18.43 15.70 6.78
C LEU A 157 -19.33 16.68 6.02
N GLU A 158 -19.90 17.63 6.73
CA GLU A 158 -20.60 18.75 6.11
C GLU A 158 -19.60 19.64 5.36
N LYS A 159 -20.06 20.38 4.34
CA LYS A 159 -19.17 21.25 3.55
C LYS A 159 -18.38 22.23 4.41
N SER A 160 -19.00 22.81 5.45
CA SER A 160 -18.32 23.71 6.39
C SER A 160 -17.20 23.01 7.16
N GLN A 161 -17.40 21.76 7.56
CA GLN A 161 -16.39 20.97 8.27
C GLN A 161 -15.26 20.50 7.35
N GLN A 162 -15.52 20.38 6.05
CA GLN A 162 -14.49 20.11 5.04
C GLN A 162 -13.64 21.34 4.70
N GLU A 163 -14.15 22.54 4.98
CA GLU A 163 -13.43 23.82 4.83
C GLU A 163 -12.60 24.16 6.08
N GLU A 164 -13.01 23.67 7.26
CA GLU A 164 -12.32 23.87 8.55
C GLU A 164 -11.17 22.87 8.81
N LEU A 165 -11.09 21.77 8.03
CA LEU A 165 -9.98 20.82 8.02
C LEU A 165 -9.00 21.18 6.90
#